data_AF-A0A2R6Y213-F1
#
_entry.id   AF-A0A2R6Y213-F1
#
_cell.length_a   1.000
_cell.length_b   1.000
_cell.length_c   1.000
_cell.angle_alpha   90.00
_cell.angle_beta   90.00
_cell.angle_gamma   90.00
#
_symmetry.space_group_name_H-M   'P 1'
#
loop_
_entity.id
_entity.type
_entity.pdbx_description
1 polymer ?
#
loop_
_entity_poly.entity_id
_entity_poly.type
_entity_poly.pdbx_seq_one_letter_code
_entity_poly.pdbx_strand_id
1 'polypeptide(L)'
;MKGEEILMNDFNMKIPTFKELEQTFFALLSNIFVEEFVDYLHMVDEKIMELRDKNRYRLKDHRERTIQTLFGDVTFQRRLYEDRKTGQTVYLLDQYLSIEERKPISPHLEEWAIRLAAEGTSYIKSGKSPQRMVWKPIFLTKLSGKS
;
A
#
# COMPACT_ATOMS: atom_id res chain seq x y z
N MET A 1 -17.96 -41.18 -33.15
CA MET A 1 -17.07 -40.05 -33.46
C MET A 1 -17.82 -38.71 -33.31
N LYS A 2 -18.28 -38.38 -32.09
CA LYS A 2 -18.90 -37.08 -31.78
C LYS A 2 -18.57 -36.58 -30.36
N GLY A 3 -17.74 -37.35 -29.63
CA GLY A 3 -17.38 -37.07 -28.24
C GLY A 3 -16.01 -36.41 -28.06
N GLU A 4 -15.17 -36.38 -29.11
CA GLU A 4 -13.83 -35.77 -29.04
C GLU A 4 -13.82 -34.32 -29.54
N GLU A 5 -14.78 -33.91 -30.38
CA GLU A 5 -14.89 -32.51 -30.85
C GLU A 5 -15.41 -31.54 -29.78
N ILE A 6 -16.10 -32.04 -28.74
CA ILE A 6 -16.70 -31.19 -27.69
C ILE A 6 -15.67 -30.78 -26.64
N LEU A 7 -14.49 -31.41 -26.58
CA LEU A 7 -13.42 -31.04 -25.64
C LEU A 7 -12.39 -30.06 -26.22
N MET A 8 -12.43 -29.76 -27.52
CA MET A 8 -11.46 -28.85 -28.15
C MET A 8 -11.98 -27.43 -28.42
N ASN A 9 -13.28 -27.15 -28.24
CA ASN A 9 -13.85 -25.83 -28.55
C ASN A 9 -13.98 -24.87 -27.35
N ASP A 10 -13.75 -25.33 -26.11
CA ASP A 10 -13.87 -24.48 -24.92
C ASP A 10 -12.54 -23.83 -24.48
N PHE A 11 -11.42 -24.12 -25.17
CA PHE A 11 -10.11 -23.51 -24.90
C PHE A 11 -9.73 -22.42 -25.93
N ASN A 12 -10.69 -21.60 -26.36
CA ASN A 12 -10.34 -20.31 -26.97
C ASN A 12 -9.99 -19.24 -25.90
N MET A 13 -9.48 -19.69 -24.75
CA MET A 13 -8.92 -18.83 -23.72
C MET A 13 -7.44 -18.63 -24.07
N LYS A 14 -7.13 -17.47 -24.66
CA LYS A 14 -5.75 -17.06 -24.93
C LYS A 14 -4.93 -17.27 -23.65
N ILE A 15 -4.00 -18.22 -23.68
CA ILE A 15 -3.12 -18.50 -22.54
C ILE A 15 -2.32 -17.21 -22.27
N PRO A 16 -2.42 -16.63 -21.07
CA PRO A 16 -1.73 -15.39 -20.75
C PRO A 16 -0.21 -15.61 -20.82
N THR A 17 0.50 -14.60 -21.31
CA THR A 17 1.96 -14.59 -21.30
C THR A 17 2.48 -14.56 -19.87
N PHE A 18 3.73 -14.98 -19.64
CA PHE A 18 4.36 -14.92 -18.32
C PHE A 18 4.27 -13.51 -17.70
N LYS A 19 4.48 -12.47 -18.51
CA LYS A 19 4.31 -11.07 -18.08
C LYS A 19 2.88 -10.75 -17.63
N GLU A 20 1.87 -11.20 -18.38
CA GLU A 20 0.46 -10.98 -18.03
C GLU A 20 0.08 -11.74 -16.75
N LEU A 21 0.64 -12.93 -16.54
CA LEU A 21 0.52 -13.68 -15.29
C LEU A 21 1.13 -12.92 -14.12
N GLU A 22 2.39 -12.49 -14.23
CA GLU A 22 3.05 -11.70 -13.17
C GLU A 22 2.26 -10.44 -12.81
N GLN A 23 1.76 -9.70 -13.81
CA GLN A 23 0.95 -8.51 -13.58
C GLN A 23 -0.36 -8.82 -12.87
N THR A 24 -1.02 -9.91 -13.26
CA THR A 24 -2.27 -10.37 -12.63
C THR A 24 -2.04 -10.78 -11.18
N PHE A 25 -1.02 -11.61 -10.93
CA PHE A 25 -0.68 -12.06 -9.57
C PHE A 25 -0.23 -10.90 -8.68
N PHE A 26 0.53 -9.96 -9.23
CA PHE A 26 0.95 -8.78 -8.49
C PHE A 26 -0.24 -7.92 -8.05
N ALA A 27 -1.19 -7.66 -8.96
CA ALA A 27 -2.40 -6.92 -8.63
C ALA A 27 -3.23 -7.65 -7.56
N LEU A 28 -3.37 -8.98 -7.69
CA LEU A 28 -4.08 -9.82 -6.72
C LEU A 28 -3.43 -9.74 -5.34
N LEU A 29 -2.12 -9.97 -5.27
CA LEU A 29 -1.36 -9.91 -4.01
C LEU A 29 -1.45 -8.52 -3.39
N SER A 30 -1.27 -7.46 -4.19
CA SER A 30 -1.36 -6.08 -3.72
C SER A 30 -2.71 -5.78 -3.08
N ASN A 31 -3.81 -6.20 -3.68
CA ASN A 31 -5.14 -6.02 -3.13
C ASN A 31 -5.30 -6.73 -1.78
N ILE A 32 -4.89 -8.00 -1.71
CA ILE A 32 -4.91 -8.78 -0.45
C ILE A 32 -4.06 -8.07 0.62
N PHE A 33 -2.86 -7.60 0.27
CA PHE A 33 -1.99 -6.90 1.21
C PHE A 33 -2.60 -5.58 1.69
N VAL A 34 -3.28 -4.81 0.83
CA VAL A 34 -3.97 -3.59 1.26
C VAL A 34 -5.04 -3.92 2.29
N GLU A 35 -5.89 -4.91 2.03
CA GLU A 35 -6.96 -5.33 2.94
C GLU A 35 -6.40 -5.79 4.30
N GLU A 36 -5.44 -6.71 4.28
CA GLU A 36 -4.80 -7.24 5.50
C GLU A 36 -4.07 -6.13 6.29
N PHE A 37 -3.48 -5.16 5.59
CA PHE A 37 -2.79 -4.05 6.25
C PHE A 37 -3.77 -3.07 6.91
N VAL A 38 -4.94 -2.83 6.30
CA VAL A 38 -6.02 -2.04 6.93
C VAL A 38 -6.51 -2.73 8.20
N ASP A 39 -6.74 -4.04 8.16
CA ASP A 39 -7.16 -4.82 9.33
C ASP A 39 -6.10 -4.81 10.44
N TYR A 40 -4.82 -4.91 10.07
CA TYR A 40 -3.73 -4.77 11.01
C TYR A 40 -3.71 -3.38 11.67
N LEU A 41 -3.88 -2.30 10.90
CA LEU A 41 -3.95 -0.94 11.44
C LEU A 41 -5.14 -0.76 12.39
N HIS A 42 -6.29 -1.34 12.05
CA HIS A 42 -7.47 -1.33 12.92
C HIS A 42 -7.21 -2.08 14.24
N MET A 43 -6.58 -3.26 14.19
CA MET A 43 -6.17 -3.99 15.39
C MET A 43 -5.21 -3.16 16.26
N VAL A 44 -4.25 -2.45 15.65
CA VAL A 44 -3.33 -1.58 16.39
C VAL A 44 -4.09 -0.41 17.03
N ASP A 45 -5.03 0.23 16.33
CA ASP A 45 -5.86 1.32 16.88
C ASP A 45 -6.71 0.83 18.08
N GLU A 46 -7.29 -0.36 18.02
CA GLU A 46 -8.01 -0.95 19.17
C GLU A 46 -7.10 -1.19 20.37
N LYS A 47 -5.90 -1.74 20.15
CA LYS A 47 -4.92 -1.91 21.24
C LYS A 47 -4.54 -0.57 21.87
N ILE A 48 -4.35 0.47 21.06
CA ILE A 48 -4.08 1.82 21.56
C ILE A 48 -5.26 2.34 22.39
N MET A 49 -6.49 2.13 21.93
CA MET A 49 -7.69 2.51 22.66
C MET A 49 -7.77 1.80 24.01
N GLU A 50 -7.47 0.51 24.10
CA GLU A 50 -7.48 -0.24 25.36
C GLU A 50 -6.40 0.25 26.34
N LEU A 51 -5.18 0.44 25.83
CA LEU A 51 -3.99 0.69 26.64
C LEU A 51 -3.73 2.17 26.95
N ARG A 52 -4.43 3.11 26.29
CA ARG A 52 -4.20 4.54 26.51
C ARG A 52 -4.42 4.96 27.96
N ASP A 53 -3.69 5.98 28.38
CA ASP A 53 -4.01 6.73 29.59
C ASP A 53 -5.33 7.48 29.42
N LYS A 54 -6.43 6.91 29.96
CA LYS A 54 -7.79 7.48 29.86
C LYS A 54 -7.96 8.81 30.59
N ASN A 55 -7.09 9.11 31.56
CA ASN A 55 -7.13 10.39 32.27
C ASN A 55 -6.53 11.52 31.42
N ARG A 56 -5.51 11.19 30.63
CA ARG A 56 -4.84 12.13 29.71
C ARG A 56 -5.56 12.23 28.36
N TYR A 57 -5.85 11.10 27.71
CA TYR A 57 -6.34 11.05 26.34
C TYR A 57 -7.83 10.74 26.27
N ARG A 58 -8.63 11.78 26.03
CA ARG A 58 -10.07 11.68 25.83
C ARG A 58 -10.38 11.45 24.36
N LEU A 59 -11.12 10.39 24.03
CA LEU A 59 -11.63 10.17 22.67
C LEU A 59 -12.60 11.30 22.29
N LYS A 60 -12.39 11.92 21.13
CA LYS A 60 -13.27 12.96 20.57
C LYS A 60 -14.06 12.49 19.37
N ASP A 61 -13.38 11.85 18.41
CA ASP A 61 -13.95 11.58 17.10
C ASP A 61 -13.16 10.48 16.38
N HIS A 62 -13.64 10.05 15.21
CA HIS A 62 -12.94 9.19 14.28
C HIS A 62 -12.71 9.94 12.97
N ARG A 63 -11.56 9.70 12.34
CA ARG A 63 -11.20 10.33 11.07
C ARG A 63 -10.60 9.30 10.14
N GLU A 64 -10.98 9.39 8.88
CA GLU A 64 -10.36 8.61 7.82
C GLU A 64 -9.02 9.23 7.41
N ARG A 65 -8.10 8.38 6.97
CA ARG A 65 -6.88 8.79 6.28
C ARG A 65 -6.52 7.77 5.20
N THR A 66 -6.07 8.29 4.07
CA THR A 66 -5.46 7.50 2.99
C THR A 66 -3.97 7.79 2.90
N ILE A 67 -3.16 6.74 2.83
CA ILE A 67 -1.70 6.82 2.62
C ILE A 67 -1.33 5.98 1.39
N GLN A 68 -0.57 6.56 0.48
CA GLN A 68 0.03 5.87 -0.65
C GLN A 68 1.20 5.02 -0.18
N THR A 69 1.18 3.73 -0.50
CA THR A 69 2.22 2.76 -0.12
C THR A 69 2.78 2.04 -1.36
N LEU A 70 3.75 1.15 -1.16
CA LEU A 70 4.29 0.30 -2.24
C LEU A 70 3.27 -0.73 -2.77
N PHE A 71 2.26 -1.10 -2.01
CA PHE A 71 1.27 -2.10 -2.43
C PHE A 71 -0.08 -1.46 -2.79
N GLY A 72 -0.20 -0.14 -2.73
CA GLY A 72 -1.43 0.57 -3.10
C GLY A 72 -1.79 1.67 -2.11
N ASP A 73 -2.97 2.25 -2.33
CA ASP A 73 -3.53 3.22 -1.40
C ASP A 73 -4.20 2.49 -0.24
N VAL A 74 -3.74 2.78 0.97
CA VAL A 74 -4.28 2.23 2.21
C VAL A 74 -5.15 3.29 2.85
N THR A 75 -6.46 3.05 2.88
CA THR A 75 -7.44 3.91 3.55
C THR A 75 -7.88 3.25 4.84
N PHE A 76 -7.71 3.94 5.97
CA PHE A 76 -8.03 3.43 7.29
C PHE A 76 -8.65 4.50 8.19
N GLN A 77 -9.43 4.05 9.18
CA GLN A 77 -10.00 4.90 10.22
C GLN A 77 -9.04 4.99 11.40
N ARG A 78 -8.96 6.18 12.01
CA ARG A 78 -8.12 6.45 13.18
C ARG A 78 -8.86 7.33 14.18
N ARG A 79 -8.56 7.15 15.46
CA ARG A 79 -9.20 7.90 16.54
C ARG A 79 -8.50 9.24 16.83
N LEU A 80 -9.30 10.29 16.96
CA LEU A 80 -8.86 11.62 17.40
C LEU A 80 -9.01 11.74 18.91
N TYR A 81 -7.91 12.10 19.57
CA TYR A 81 -7.88 12.28 21.01
C TYR A 81 -7.62 13.74 21.37
N GLU A 82 -8.21 14.19 22.47
CA GLU A 82 -7.80 15.40 23.18
C GLU A 82 -6.83 15.01 24.29
N ASP A 83 -5.61 15.54 24.22
CA ASP A 83 -4.63 15.46 25.31
C ASP A 83 -4.94 16.55 26.34
N ARG A 84 -5.49 16.14 27.49
CA ARG A 84 -5.86 17.05 28.58
C ARG A 84 -4.68 17.71 29.27
N LYS A 85 -3.45 17.22 29.07
CA LYS A 85 -2.24 17.86 29.63
C LYS A 85 -1.76 19.03 28.78
N THR A 86 -1.82 18.90 27.46
CA THR A 86 -1.34 19.92 26.52
C THR A 86 -2.46 20.79 25.94
N GLY A 87 -3.72 20.33 26.03
CA GLY A 87 -4.87 20.93 25.39
C GLY A 87 -4.96 20.67 23.88
N GLN A 88 -4.02 19.89 23.31
CA GLN A 88 -3.94 19.66 21.87
C GLN A 88 -4.73 18.42 21.45
N THR A 89 -5.15 18.40 20.18
CA THR A 89 -5.74 17.21 19.56
C THR A 89 -4.67 16.39 18.87
N VAL A 90 -4.63 15.08 19.12
CA VAL A 90 -3.60 14.17 18.62
C VAL A 90 -4.20 12.89 18.05
N TYR A 91 -3.51 12.29 17.08
CA TYR A 91 -3.78 10.94 16.59
C TYR A 91 -2.75 9.98 17.18
N LEU A 92 -3.15 9.18 18.17
CA LEU A 92 -2.21 8.27 18.84
C LEU A 92 -1.65 7.22 17.86
N LEU A 93 -2.48 6.71 16.94
CA LEU A 93 -2.04 5.76 15.91
C LEU A 93 -0.89 6.32 15.07
N ASP A 94 -1.00 7.56 14.59
CA ASP A 94 0.07 8.24 13.85
C ASP A 94 1.35 8.36 14.67
N GLN A 95 1.24 8.75 15.94
CA GLN A 95 2.38 8.92 16.83
C GLN A 95 3.12 7.61 17.09
N TYR A 96 2.39 6.52 17.36
CA TYR A 96 2.99 5.20 17.57
C TYR A 96 3.67 4.67 16.31
N LEU A 97 3.08 4.94 15.14
CA LEU A 97 3.62 4.48 13.85
C LEU A 97 4.61 5.48 13.23
N SER A 98 4.93 6.58 13.91
CA SER A 98 5.79 7.66 13.40
C SER A 98 5.35 8.17 12.01
N ILE A 99 4.04 8.24 11.79
CA ILE A 99 3.49 8.73 10.53
C ILE A 99 3.41 10.25 10.63
N GLU A 100 4.13 10.95 9.75
CA GLU A 100 4.09 12.41 9.68
C GLU A 100 2.67 12.90 9.39
N GLU A 101 2.24 13.93 10.13
CA GLU A 101 0.94 14.56 9.90
C GLU A 101 0.91 15.19 8.49
N ARG A 102 -0.19 14.94 7.76
CA ARG A 102 -0.48 15.52 6.42
C ARG A 102 0.34 14.99 5.25
N LYS A 103 1.33 14.12 5.44
CA LYS A 103 1.98 13.45 4.31
C LYS A 103 1.06 12.37 3.72
N PRO A 104 0.79 12.39 2.40
CA PRO A 104 -0.01 11.35 1.75
C PRO A 104 0.81 10.13 1.34
N ILE A 105 2.15 10.14 1.53
CA ILE A 105 3.07 9.10 1.08
C ILE A 105 3.67 8.41 2.30
N SER A 106 3.79 7.07 2.26
CA SER A 106 4.43 6.33 3.35
C SER A 106 5.95 6.57 3.39
N PRO A 107 6.57 6.58 4.58
CA PRO A 107 8.02 6.77 4.70
C PRO A 107 8.83 5.77 3.85
N HIS A 108 8.34 4.53 3.76
CA HIS A 108 9.00 3.49 2.98
C HIS A 108 8.90 3.72 1.46
N LEU A 109 7.75 4.20 0.97
CA LEU A 109 7.61 4.59 -0.43
C LEU A 109 8.47 5.81 -0.76
N GLU A 110 8.58 6.77 0.15
CA GLU A 110 9.47 7.94 0.02
C GLU A 110 10.94 7.51 -0.09
N GLU A 111 11.40 6.63 0.80
CA GLU A 111 12.76 6.09 0.76
C GLU A 111 13.05 5.34 -0.55
N TRP A 112 12.11 4.51 -1.00
CA TRP A 112 12.25 3.76 -2.25
C TRP A 112 12.34 4.69 -3.46
N ALA A 113 11.54 5.77 -3.49
CA ALA A 113 11.59 6.77 -4.55
C ALA A 113 12.94 7.49 -4.61
N ILE A 114 13.53 7.82 -3.46
CA ILE A 114 14.86 8.44 -3.37
C ILE A 114 15.93 7.50 -3.93
N ARG A 115 15.91 6.22 -3.54
CA ARG A 115 16.88 5.22 -4.04
C ARG A 115 16.82 5.11 -5.57
N LEU A 116 15.61 5.02 -6.13
CA LEU A 116 15.43 4.96 -7.58
C LEU A 116 15.90 6.22 -8.32
N ALA A 117 15.70 7.39 -7.73
CA ALA A 117 16.19 8.65 -8.29
C ALA A 117 17.73 8.70 -8.28
N ALA A 118 18.37 8.21 -7.22
CA ALA A 118 19.82 8.12 -7.11
C ALA A 118 20.42 7.11 -8.12
N GLU A 119 19.72 6.01 -8.38
CA GLU A 119 20.09 5.01 -9.39
C GLU A 119 19.87 5.49 -10.85
N GLY A 120 19.45 6.75 -11.05
CA GLY A 120 19.36 7.36 -12.38
C GLY A 120 18.08 7.02 -13.15
N THR A 121 17.06 6.45 -12.51
CA THR A 121 15.76 6.27 -13.15
C THR A 121 15.01 7.61 -13.20
N SER A 122 15.18 8.33 -14.32
CA SER A 122 14.71 9.71 -14.54
C SER A 122 13.17 9.93 -14.42
N TYR A 123 12.40 8.87 -14.20
CA TYR A 123 10.95 8.83 -14.35
C TYR A 123 10.13 9.05 -13.06
N ILE A 124 10.77 8.99 -11.88
CA ILE A 124 10.11 9.26 -10.58
C ILE A 124 9.77 10.76 -10.44
N LYS A 125 10.54 11.65 -11.09
CA LYS A 125 10.32 13.10 -11.09
C LYS A 125 8.99 13.55 -11.74
N SER A 126 8.26 12.67 -12.43
CA SER A 126 7.11 13.03 -13.26
C SER A 126 5.72 12.83 -12.63
N GLY A 127 5.62 12.55 -11.32
CA GLY A 127 4.36 12.68 -10.56
C GLY A 127 3.22 11.72 -10.94
N LYS A 128 3.52 10.49 -11.41
CA LYS A 128 2.50 9.47 -11.69
C LYS A 128 2.28 8.56 -10.48
N SER A 129 1.04 8.12 -10.26
CA SER A 129 0.61 7.36 -9.07
C SER A 129 1.47 6.11 -8.81
N PRO A 130 1.83 5.84 -7.53
CA PRO A 130 2.68 4.71 -7.14
C PRO A 130 2.15 3.34 -7.59
N GLN A 131 0.82 3.14 -7.63
CA GLN A 131 0.22 1.84 -7.96
C GLN A 131 0.57 1.36 -9.38
N ARG A 132 0.86 2.28 -10.32
CA ARG A 132 1.33 1.93 -11.68
C ARG A 132 2.86 1.78 -11.76
N MET A 133 3.58 2.19 -10.72
CA MET A 133 5.03 2.44 -10.75
C MET A 133 5.86 1.38 -10.01
N VAL A 134 5.28 0.64 -9.07
CA VAL A 134 5.98 -0.35 -8.24
C VAL A 134 6.75 -1.39 -9.07
N TRP A 135 6.45 -1.52 -10.36
CA TRP A 135 7.10 -2.49 -11.24
C TRP A 135 7.57 -1.99 -12.61
N LYS A 136 8.02 -0.72 -12.75
CA LYS A 136 8.73 -0.31 -14.00
C LYS A 136 10.27 -0.26 -14.00
N PRO A 137 11.03 -0.30 -12.89
CA PRO A 137 12.49 -0.32 -13.01
C PRO A 137 13.15 -1.68 -12.71
N ILE A 138 12.55 -2.59 -11.94
CA ILE A 138 13.33 -3.75 -11.42
C ILE A 138 13.64 -4.81 -12.49
N PHE A 139 12.84 -4.93 -13.56
CA PHE A 139 13.07 -5.96 -14.59
C PHE A 139 13.70 -5.46 -15.90
N LEU A 140 13.81 -4.15 -16.11
CA LEU A 140 14.39 -3.61 -17.36
C LEU A 140 15.90 -3.39 -17.30
N THR A 141 16.52 -3.38 -16.12
CA THR A 141 17.98 -3.19 -15.99
C THR A 141 18.80 -4.47 -16.08
N LYS A 142 18.20 -5.67 -15.94
CA LYS A 142 18.93 -6.95 -16.10
C LYS A 142 18.84 -7.61 -17.48
N LEU A 143 18.17 -7.01 -18.46
CA LEU A 143 18.11 -7.53 -19.84
C LEU A 143 18.90 -6.69 -20.87
N SER A 144 19.58 -5.61 -20.45
CA SER A 144 20.50 -4.84 -21.30
C SER A 144 21.98 -5.06 -20.92
N GLY A 145 22.30 -6.26 -20.41
CA GLY A 145 23.63 -6.61 -19.94
C GLY A 145 24.00 -8.05 -20.24
N LYS A 146 24.03 -8.43 -21.52
CA LYS A 146 24.88 -9.52 -22.01
C LYS A 146 25.48 -9.12 -23.35
N SER A 147 26.81 -9.23 -23.38
CA SER A 147 27.72 -9.25 -24.52
C SER A 147 27.24 -10.16 -25.64
#